data_AF-A0A958MU66-F1
#
_entry.id   AF-A0A958MU66-F1
#
_cell.length_a   1.000
_cell.length_b   1.000
_cell.length_c   1.000
_cell.angle_alpha   90.00
_cell.angle_beta   90.00
_cell.angle_gamma   90.00
#
_symmetry.space_group_name_H-M   'P 1'
#
loop_
_entity.id
_entity.type
_entity.pdbx_description
1 polymer ?
#
loop_
_entity_poly.entity_id
_entity_poly.type
_entity_poly.pdbx_seq_one_letter_code
_entity_poly.pdbx_strand_id
1 'polypeptide(L)'
;MFDFWRARLAILYILVEMIPAFILGALVFIFILLIFQALRLTEFVLVHGVKVQDILQMIVYLSVSFLPIILPMSLLFAVLLTYGRLSGDSEIVAMKSLGLNLKHLSLPAVLLGVVTVIISAQAA
;
A
#
# COMPACT_ATOMS: atom_id res chain seq x y z
N MET A 1 0.06 -1.47 34.45
CA MET A 1 0.40 -0.13 33.89
C MET A 1 1.48 -0.20 32.80
N PHE A 2 2.49 -1.08 32.93
CA PHE A 2 3.53 -1.26 31.91
C PHE A 2 3.06 -1.96 30.61
N ASP A 3 2.04 -2.82 30.68
CA ASP A 3 1.59 -3.61 29.51
C ASP A 3 0.96 -2.75 28.39
N PHE A 4 0.27 -1.68 28.77
CA PHE A 4 -0.34 -0.74 27.81
C PHE A 4 0.71 0.00 26.97
N TRP A 5 1.81 0.42 27.60
CA TRP A 5 2.90 1.12 26.92
C TRP A 5 3.64 0.21 25.93
N ARG A 6 3.89 -1.06 26.30
CA ARG A 6 4.52 -2.05 25.42
C ARG A 6 3.65 -2.35 24.19
N ALA A 7 2.34 -2.54 24.40
CA ALA A 7 1.40 -2.76 23.30
C ALA A 7 1.37 -1.57 22.33
N ARG A 8 1.35 -0.33 22.84
CA ARG A 8 1.35 0.87 22.00
C ARG A 8 2.62 1.01 21.17
N LEU A 9 3.79 0.71 21.76
CA LEU A 9 5.06 0.75 21.05
C LEU A 9 5.12 -0.28 19.92
N ALA A 10 4.65 -1.52 20.18
CA ALA A 10 4.58 -2.56 19.15
C ALA A 10 3.65 -2.16 17.98
N ILE A 11 2.47 -1.59 18.30
CA ILE A 11 1.52 -1.10 17.30
C ILE A 11 2.15 0.00 16.43
N LEU A 12 2.79 1.00 17.05
CA LEU A 12 3.44 2.09 16.31
C LEU A 12 4.60 1.60 15.46
N TYR A 13 5.41 0.68 15.99
CA TYR A 13 6.52 0.10 15.27
C TYR A 13 6.05 -0.62 14.00
N ILE A 14 5.08 -1.54 14.12
CA ILE A 14 4.53 -2.27 12.97
C ILE A 14 3.88 -1.30 11.98
N LEU A 15 3.15 -0.29 12.47
CA LEU A 15 2.51 0.69 11.59
C LEU A 15 3.52 1.51 10.79
N VAL A 16 4.61 1.95 11.43
CA VAL A 16 5.70 2.69 10.76
C VAL A 16 6.42 1.79 9.77
N GLU A 17 6.63 0.51 10.08
CA GLU A 17 7.24 -0.48 9.18
C GLU A 17 6.37 -0.76 7.95
N MET A 18 5.03 -0.73 8.11
CA MET A 18 4.08 -0.97 7.02
C MET A 18 4.03 0.18 6.00
N ILE A 19 4.23 1.43 6.41
CA ILE A 19 4.09 2.60 5.52
C ILE A 19 5.06 2.54 4.32
N PRO A 20 6.37 2.29 4.49
CA PRO A 20 7.30 2.12 3.38
C PRO A 20 6.89 1.00 2.43
N ALA A 21 6.47 -0.16 2.96
CA ALA A 21 6.04 -1.29 2.14
C ALA A 21 4.76 -0.98 1.34
N PHE A 22 3.83 -0.21 1.93
CA PHE A 22 2.62 0.28 1.28
C PHE A 22 2.92 1.25 0.14
N ILE A 23 3.75 2.26 0.39
CA ILE A 23 4.14 3.24 -0.63
C ILE A 23 4.90 2.56 -1.77
N LEU A 24 5.84 1.67 -1.45
CA LEU A 24 6.56 0.89 -2.46
C LEU A 24 5.60 0.01 -3.27
N GLY A 25 4.68 -0.70 -2.61
CA GLY A 25 3.66 -1.49 -3.29
C GLY A 25 2.81 -0.64 -4.24
N ALA A 26 2.35 0.53 -3.79
CA ALA A 26 1.56 1.44 -4.61
C ALA A 26 2.34 1.94 -5.84
N LEU A 27 3.62 2.30 -5.64
CA LEU A 27 4.52 2.70 -6.73
C LEU A 27 4.73 1.55 -7.73
N VAL A 28 5.00 0.34 -7.25
CA VAL A 28 5.19 -0.81 -8.15
C VAL A 28 3.92 -1.09 -8.95
N PHE A 29 2.75 -1.14 -8.30
CA PHE A 29 1.50 -1.43 -8.99
C PHE A 29 1.08 -0.33 -9.97
N ILE A 30 1.29 0.96 -9.64
CA ILE A 30 0.99 2.03 -10.60
C ILE A 30 1.86 1.94 -11.84
N PHE A 31 3.16 1.65 -11.69
CA PHE A 31 4.06 1.45 -12.82
C PHE A 31 3.65 0.26 -13.68
N ILE A 32 3.31 -0.87 -13.05
CA ILE A 32 2.84 -2.07 -13.77
C ILE A 32 1.61 -1.73 -14.61
N LEU A 33 0.59 -1.07 -14.03
CA LEU A 33 -0.64 -0.71 -14.75
C LEU A 33 -0.39 0.30 -15.87
N LEU A 34 0.51 1.28 -15.67
CA LEU A 34 0.89 2.23 -16.71
C LEU A 34 1.60 1.54 -17.88
N ILE A 35 2.46 0.54 -17.62
CA ILE A 35 3.11 -0.25 -18.67
C ILE A 35 2.05 -1.02 -19.48
N PHE A 36 1.05 -1.62 -18.83
CA PHE A 36 -0.06 -2.28 -19.54
C PHE A 36 -0.83 -1.31 -20.44
N GLN A 37 -0.96 -0.05 -20.04
CA GLN A 37 -1.66 0.98 -20.81
C GLN A 37 -0.78 1.66 -21.88
N ALA A 38 0.54 1.43 -21.87
CA ALA A 38 1.50 2.12 -22.73
C ALA A 38 1.25 1.88 -24.23
N LEU A 39 0.81 0.68 -24.62
CA LEU A 39 0.47 0.36 -26.00
C LEU A 39 -0.71 1.22 -26.50
N ARG A 40 -1.75 1.37 -25.68
CA ARG A 40 -2.92 2.20 -26.02
C ARG A 40 -2.56 3.68 -26.07
N LEU A 41 -1.70 4.15 -25.16
CA LEU A 41 -1.20 5.52 -25.17
C LEU A 41 -0.41 5.82 -26.45
N THR A 42 0.40 4.85 -26.92
CA THR A 42 1.19 4.99 -28.16
C THR A 42 0.30 5.06 -29.40
N GLU A 43 -0.79 4.31 -29.43
CA GLU A 43 -1.78 4.35 -30.52
C GLU A 43 -2.41 5.75 -30.66
N PHE A 44 -2.74 6.42 -29.55
CA PHE A 44 -3.24 7.80 -29.58
C PHE A 44 -2.23 8.79 -30.20
N VAL A 45 -0.92 8.57 -30.02
CA VAL A 45 0.11 9.43 -30.62
C VAL A 45 0.23 9.17 -32.11
N LEU A 46 0.38 7.90 -32.49
CA LEU A 46 0.71 7.51 -33.86
C LEU A 46 -0.48 7.67 -34.80
N VAL A 47 -1.70 7.39 -34.33
CA VAL A 47 -2.90 7.38 -35.16
C VAL A 47 -3.64 8.72 -35.10
N HIS A 48 -3.64 9.42 -33.96
CA HIS A 48 -4.42 10.64 -33.77
C HIS A 48 -3.56 11.91 -33.70
N GLY A 49 -2.23 11.80 -33.77
CA GLY A 49 -1.32 12.96 -33.81
C GLY A 49 -1.34 13.82 -32.54
N VAL A 50 -1.69 13.22 -31.40
CA VAL A 50 -1.82 13.92 -30.11
C VAL A 50 -0.48 14.47 -29.64
N LYS A 51 -0.47 15.70 -29.11
CA LYS A 51 0.76 16.33 -28.61
C LYS A 51 1.26 15.61 -27.36
N VAL A 52 2.58 15.55 -27.19
CA VAL A 52 3.22 14.88 -26.04
C VAL A 52 2.75 15.44 -24.68
N GLN A 53 2.43 16.74 -24.64
CA GLN A 53 1.90 17.39 -23.45
C GLN A 53 0.55 16.81 -22.99
N ASP A 54 -0.33 16.50 -23.94
CA ASP A 54 -1.63 15.92 -23.64
C ASP A 54 -1.47 14.48 -23.12
N ILE A 55 -0.48 13.73 -23.61
CA ILE A 55 -0.15 12.38 -23.10
C ILE A 55 0.27 12.44 -21.64
N LEU A 56 1.11 13.41 -21.27
CA LEU A 56 1.56 13.55 -19.90
C LEU A 56 0.36 13.78 -18.96
N GLN A 57 -0.60 14.59 -19.41
CA GLN A 57 -1.84 14.83 -18.69
C GLN A 57 -2.72 13.58 -18.61
N MET A 58 -2.79 12.78 -19.68
CA MET A 58 -3.48 11.47 -19.68
C MET A 58 -2.83 10.49 -18.69
N ILE A 59 -1.50 10.44 -18.61
CA ILE A 59 -0.79 9.59 -17.65
C ILE A 59 -1.18 9.98 -16.21
N VAL A 60 -1.23 11.28 -15.91
CA VAL A 60 -1.68 11.75 -14.59
C VAL A 60 -3.12 11.35 -14.31
N TYR A 61 -4.04 11.52 -15.27
CA TYR A 61 -5.44 11.11 -15.09
C TYR A 61 -5.60 9.60 -14.93
N LEU A 62 -4.87 8.80 -15.70
CA LEU A 62 -4.87 7.35 -15.57
C LEU A 62 -4.33 6.90 -14.21
N SER A 63 -3.26 7.55 -13.75
CA SER A 63 -2.67 7.30 -12.44
C SER A 63 -3.69 7.48 -11.32
N VAL A 64 -4.45 8.59 -11.35
CA VAL A 64 -5.53 8.86 -10.38
C VAL A 64 -6.68 7.85 -10.54
N SER A 65 -7.06 7.52 -11.76
CA SER A 65 -8.13 6.56 -12.05
C SER A 65 -7.80 5.13 -11.56
N PHE A 66 -6.52 4.77 -11.42
CA PHE A 66 -6.12 3.46 -10.92
C PHE A 66 -5.99 3.38 -9.40
N LEU A 67 -6.01 4.51 -8.67
CA LEU A 67 -5.89 4.54 -7.20
C LEU A 67 -6.87 3.58 -6.49
N PRO A 68 -8.18 3.51 -6.85
CA PRO A 68 -9.11 2.62 -6.16
C PRO A 68 -8.71 1.14 -6.19
N ILE A 69 -8.00 0.71 -7.24
CA ILE A 69 -7.49 -0.67 -7.41
C ILE A 69 -6.10 -0.84 -6.80
N ILE A 70 -5.21 0.16 -6.95
CA ILE A 70 -3.83 0.09 -6.48
C ILE A 70 -3.75 0.09 -4.95
N LEU A 71 -4.59 0.89 -4.29
CA LEU A 71 -4.60 1.05 -2.84
C LEU A 71 -4.87 -0.27 -2.08
N PRO A 72 -5.92 -1.06 -2.36
CA PRO A 72 -6.12 -2.34 -1.69
C PRO A 72 -5.05 -3.38 -2.04
N MET A 73 -4.53 -3.38 -3.27
CA MET A 73 -3.44 -4.28 -3.68
C MET A 73 -2.14 -3.97 -2.93
N SER A 74 -1.77 -2.70 -2.83
CA SER A 74 -0.59 -2.25 -2.09
C SER A 74 -0.72 -2.47 -0.58
N LEU A 75 -1.92 -2.36 -0.02
CA LEU A 75 -2.19 -2.73 1.38
C LEU A 75 -1.88 -4.21 1.63
N LEU A 76 -2.42 -5.09 0.79
CA LEU A 76 -2.18 -6.53 0.92
C LEU A 76 -0.68 -6.84 0.81
N PHE A 77 -0.01 -6.23 -0.17
CA PHE A 77 1.44 -6.35 -0.32
C PHE A 77 2.20 -5.88 0.92
N ALA A 78 1.85 -4.72 1.49
CA ALA A 78 2.48 -4.18 2.68
C ALA A 78 2.30 -5.09 3.90
N VAL A 79 1.09 -5.63 4.09
CA VAL A 79 0.79 -6.58 5.17
C VAL A 79 1.66 -7.84 4.99
N LEU A 80 1.64 -8.46 3.82
CA LEU A 80 2.40 -9.70 3.60
C LEU A 80 3.91 -9.48 3.79
N LEU A 81 4.45 -8.40 3.23
CA LEU A 81 5.89 -8.12 3.30
C LEU A 81 6.33 -7.80 4.74
N THR A 82 5.57 -6.95 5.43
CA THR A 82 5.92 -6.52 6.80
C THR A 82 5.81 -7.67 7.78
N TYR A 83 4.65 -8.35 7.82
CA TYR A 83 4.47 -9.48 8.75
C TYR A 83 5.33 -10.68 8.34
N GLY A 84 5.62 -10.86 7.05
CA GLY A 84 6.58 -11.85 6.56
C GLY A 84 7.98 -11.60 7.12
N ARG A 85 8.49 -10.36 7.02
CA ARG A 85 9.79 -9.97 7.58
C ARG A 85 9.81 -10.17 9.09
N LEU A 86 8.86 -9.58 9.82
CA LEU A 86 8.78 -9.66 11.28
C LEU A 86 8.65 -11.11 11.78
N SER A 87 8.00 -12.00 11.01
CA SER A 87 7.92 -13.42 11.33
C SER A 87 9.23 -14.14 11.02
N GLY A 88 9.91 -13.81 9.93
CA GLY A 88 11.22 -14.35 9.57
C GLY A 88 12.30 -14.02 10.59
N ASP A 89 12.28 -12.79 11.10
CA ASP A 89 13.20 -12.31 12.13
C ASP A 89 12.77 -12.72 13.56
N SER A 90 11.72 -13.54 13.68
CA SER A 90 11.14 -13.99 14.97
C SER A 90 10.65 -12.86 15.90
N GLU A 91 10.50 -11.64 15.40
CA GLU A 91 10.02 -10.48 16.17
C GLU A 91 8.58 -10.68 16.64
N ILE A 92 7.71 -11.27 15.81
CA ILE A 92 6.32 -11.60 16.19
C ILE A 92 6.28 -12.61 17.35
N VAL A 93 7.17 -13.60 17.33
CA VAL A 93 7.26 -14.62 18.39
C VAL A 93 7.77 -13.98 19.69
N ALA A 94 8.81 -13.13 19.60
CA ALA A 94 9.32 -12.37 20.73
C ALA A 94 8.22 -11.49 21.36
N MET A 95 7.47 -10.74 20.55
CA MET A 95 6.35 -9.92 21.02
C MET A 95 5.25 -10.76 21.71
N LYS A 96 4.89 -11.92 21.14
CA LYS A 96 3.92 -12.84 21.76
C LYS A 96 4.42 -13.40 23.09
N SER A 97 5.73 -13.68 23.22
CA SER A 97 6.32 -14.18 24.48
C SER A 97 6.24 -13.17 25.62
N LEU A 98 6.18 -11.87 25.30
CA LEU A 98 5.96 -10.78 26.25
C LEU A 98 4.49 -10.60 26.67
N GLY A 99 3.59 -11.50 26.23
CA GLY A 99 2.16 -11.45 26.54
C GLY A 99 1.33 -10.57 25.62
N LEU A 100 1.88 -10.13 24.47
CA LEU A 100 1.10 -9.35 23.51
C LEU A 100 0.12 -10.25 22.74
N ASN A 101 -1.17 -9.98 22.93
CA ASN A 101 -2.25 -10.65 22.20
C ASN A 101 -2.19 -10.39 20.69
N LEU A 102 -2.61 -11.38 19.90
CA LEU A 102 -2.69 -11.30 18.44
C LEU A 102 -3.54 -10.11 17.95
N LYS A 103 -4.58 -9.73 18.71
CA LYS A 103 -5.41 -8.55 18.40
C LYS A 103 -4.61 -7.26 18.31
N HIS A 104 -3.60 -7.07 19.17
CA HIS A 104 -2.75 -5.88 19.14
C HIS A 104 -1.81 -5.93 17.93
N LEU A 105 -1.29 -7.11 17.61
CA LEU A 105 -0.42 -7.32 16.46
C LEU A 105 -1.14 -7.10 15.13
N SER A 106 -2.44 -7.42 15.03
CA SER A 106 -3.25 -7.21 13.81
C SER A 106 -3.86 -5.81 13.69
N LEU A 107 -3.94 -5.05 14.79
CA LEU A 107 -4.55 -3.71 14.81
C LEU A 107 -3.93 -2.71 13.81
N PRO A 108 -2.59 -2.64 13.62
CA PRO A 108 -1.97 -1.75 12.64
C PRO A 108 -2.48 -1.99 11.22
N ALA A 109 -2.59 -3.26 10.81
CA ALA A 109 -3.07 -3.63 9.49
C ALA A 109 -4.55 -3.26 9.30
N VAL A 110 -5.38 -3.45 10.33
CA VAL A 110 -6.80 -3.05 10.29
C VAL A 110 -6.95 -1.53 10.21
N LEU A 111 -6.16 -0.78 10.98
CA LEU A 111 -6.16 0.69 10.93
C LEU A 111 -5.79 1.21 9.55
N LEU A 112 -4.70 0.71 8.97
CA LEU A 112 -4.31 1.03 7.59
C LEU A 112 -5.39 0.61 6.59
N GLY A 113 -6.03 -0.55 6.81
CA GLY A 113 -7.14 -1.05 5.99
C GLY A 113 -8.32 -0.08 5.95
N VAL A 114 -8.77 0.39 7.11
CA VAL A 114 -9.87 1.37 7.21
C VAL A 114 -9.52 2.67 6.52
N VAL A 115 -8.30 3.19 6.74
CA VAL A 115 -7.82 4.41 6.06
C VAL A 115 -7.83 4.22 4.53
N THR A 116 -7.32 3.08 4.07
CA THR A 116 -7.25 2.75 2.64
C THR A 116 -8.64 2.67 2.02
N VAL A 117 -9.60 2.04 2.70
CA VAL A 117 -11.01 1.97 2.25
C VAL A 117 -11.62 3.36 2.12
N ILE A 118 -11.41 4.24 3.11
CA ILE A 118 -11.94 5.62 3.07
C ILE A 118 -11.35 6.42 1.91
N ILE A 119 -10.05 6.25 1.64
CA ILE A 119 -9.39 6.92 0.51
C ILE A 119 -9.91 6.36 -0.82
N SER A 120 -9.93 5.04 -0.98
CA SER A 120 -10.41 4.39 -2.20
C SER A 120 -11.87 4.72 -2.51
N ALA A 121 -12.73 4.81 -1.49
CA ALA A 121 -14.16 5.11 -1.66
C ALA A 121 -14.42 6.54 -2.15
N GLN A 122 -13.49 7.48 -1.91
CA GLN A 122 -13.59 8.85 -2.45
C GLN A 122 -13.06 8.97 -3.88
N ALA A 123 -12.20 8.04 -4.29
CA ALA A 123 -11.56 8.02 -5.60
C ALA A 123 -12.32 7.17 -6.65
N ALA A 124 -13.37 6.47 -6.25
CA ALA A 124 -14.23 5.63 -7.08
C ALA A 124 -15.55 6.35 -7.40
#